data_AF-A0A7S1E6J6-F1
#
_entry.id   AF-A0A7S1E6J6-F1
#
_cell.length_a   1.000
_cell.length_b   1.000
_cell.length_c   1.000
_cell.angle_alpha   90.00
_cell.angle_beta   90.00
_cell.angle_gamma   90.00
#
_symmetry.space_group_name_H-M   'P 1'
#
loop_
_entity.id
_entity.type
_entity.pdbx_description
1 polymer ?
#
loop_
_entity_poly.entity_id
_entity_poly.type
_entity_poly.pdbx_seq_one_letter_code
_entity_poly.pdbx_strand_id
1 'polypeptide(L)'
;ALAKRMQHWRAIVARGKGCIVSSNIAPSTSTVSVIQNRTFAWAYEGMPYFKPYEIFAPETSNAVMSAILFYDLNDSGSAGNPKTKLNNPNELFKYGGFHGGTWRCAYEVDSIGEASVFIYFGRLAMPYVGIMAAAVVAVGAKLMG
;
A
#
# COMPACT_ATOMS: atom_id res chain seq x y z
N ALA A 1 -5.83 -14.31 -8.18
CA ALA A 1 -7.11 -13.87 -7.57
C ALA A 1 -7.79 -14.95 -6.72
N LEU A 2 -8.05 -16.15 -7.27
CA LEU A 2 -8.81 -17.20 -6.58
C LEU A 2 -8.22 -17.63 -5.22
N ALA A 3 -6.90 -17.89 -5.17
CA ALA A 3 -6.25 -18.34 -3.93
C ALA A 3 -6.46 -17.38 -2.74
N LYS A 4 -6.38 -16.06 -2.96
CA LYS A 4 -6.65 -15.06 -1.92
C LYS A 4 -8.11 -15.06 -1.49
N ARG A 5 -9.04 -15.21 -2.43
CA ARG A 5 -10.47 -15.36 -2.11
C ARG A 5 -10.74 -16.63 -1.30
N MET A 6 -10.06 -17.74 -1.59
CA MET A 6 -10.15 -18.97 -0.80
C MET A 6 -9.61 -18.79 0.62
N GLN A 7 -8.51 -18.04 0.81
CA GLN A 7 -7.99 -17.72 2.14
C GLN A 7 -9.03 -16.94 2.97
N HIS A 8 -9.67 -15.92 2.39
CA HIS A 8 -10.73 -15.16 3.05
C HIS A 8 -11.96 -16.04 3.36
N TRP A 9 -12.37 -16.89 2.43
CA TRP A 9 -13.48 -17.82 2.65
C TRP A 9 -13.20 -18.77 3.83
N ARG A 10 -11.98 -19.31 3.92
CA ARG A 10 -11.56 -20.17 5.03
C ARG A 10 -11.59 -19.43 6.36
N ALA A 11 -11.19 -18.15 6.39
CA ALA A 11 -11.27 -17.31 7.58
C ALA A 11 -12.72 -17.12 8.06
N ILE A 12 -13.64 -16.80 7.13
CA ILE A 12 -15.07 -16.68 7.43
C ILE A 12 -15.63 -18.00 7.99
N VAL A 13 -15.33 -19.12 7.33
CA VAL A 13 -15.84 -20.45 7.75
C VAL A 13 -15.26 -20.85 9.11
N ALA A 14 -13.97 -20.64 9.36
CA ALA A 14 -13.35 -20.96 10.64
C ALA A 14 -13.98 -20.16 11.79
N ARG A 15 -14.22 -18.85 11.58
CA ARG A 15 -14.92 -18.01 12.53
C ARG A 15 -16.35 -18.49 12.78
N GLY A 16 -17.08 -18.84 11.72
CA GLY A 16 -18.43 -19.40 11.82
C GLY A 16 -18.51 -20.71 12.61
N LYS A 17 -17.40 -21.45 12.69
CA LYS A 17 -17.25 -22.67 13.52
C LYS A 17 -16.83 -22.39 14.96
N GLY A 18 -16.75 -21.13 15.38
CA GLY A 18 -16.38 -20.76 16.75
C GLY A 18 -14.88 -20.60 16.99
N CYS A 19 -14.04 -20.56 15.95
CA CYS A 19 -12.63 -20.22 16.11
C CYS A 19 -12.42 -18.70 16.17
N ILE A 20 -11.45 -18.25 16.97
CA ILE A 20 -10.92 -16.89 16.86
C ILE A 20 -10.08 -16.81 15.57
N VAL A 21 -10.27 -15.75 14.79
CA VAL A 21 -9.58 -15.57 13.51
C VAL A 21 -9.01 -14.16 13.42
N SER A 22 -7.73 -14.05 13.11
CA SER A 22 -7.08 -12.79 12.75
C SER A 22 -6.70 -12.82 11.26
N SER A 23 -7.39 -12.03 10.46
CA SER A 23 -7.18 -11.96 9.01
C SER A 23 -7.33 -10.53 8.53
N ASN A 24 -6.42 -9.66 8.96
CA ASN A 24 -6.49 -8.23 8.70
C ASN A 24 -5.89 -7.86 7.35
N ILE A 25 -6.38 -6.74 6.80
CA ILE A 25 -5.88 -6.17 5.55
C ILE A 25 -4.64 -5.32 5.88
N ALA A 26 -3.49 -5.74 5.36
CA ALA A 26 -2.23 -5.03 5.49
C ALA A 26 -2.09 -3.94 4.41
N PRO A 27 -1.25 -2.92 4.63
CA PRO A 27 -1.03 -1.86 3.67
C PRO A 27 -0.01 -2.31 2.62
N SER A 28 0.09 -1.51 1.57
CA SER A 28 1.19 -1.60 0.63
C SER A 28 2.50 -1.32 1.38
N THR A 29 3.39 -2.32 1.40
CA THR A 29 4.61 -2.30 2.21
C THR A 29 5.83 -2.53 1.33
N SER A 30 6.87 -1.74 1.50
CA SER A 30 8.14 -1.83 0.74
C SER A 30 9.04 -2.97 1.24
N THR A 31 8.50 -4.19 1.32
CA THR A 31 9.30 -5.36 1.71
C THR A 31 10.36 -5.67 0.66
N VAL A 32 11.48 -6.27 1.09
CA VAL A 32 12.57 -6.72 0.20
C VAL A 32 12.04 -7.56 -0.96
N SER A 33 11.08 -8.45 -0.69
CA SER A 33 10.44 -9.32 -1.69
C SER A 33 9.60 -8.58 -2.74
N VAL A 34 9.15 -7.36 -2.46
CA VAL A 34 8.40 -6.53 -3.41
C VAL A 34 9.35 -5.64 -4.19
N ILE A 35 10.23 -4.93 -3.49
CA ILE A 35 11.15 -3.95 -4.12
C ILE A 35 12.27 -4.59 -4.93
N GLN A 36 12.53 -5.89 -4.76
CA GLN A 36 13.44 -6.63 -5.66
C GLN A 36 12.99 -6.56 -7.14
N ASN A 37 11.69 -6.38 -7.39
CA ASN A 37 11.20 -6.07 -8.71
C ASN A 37 11.31 -4.55 -8.94
N ARG A 38 12.20 -4.15 -9.85
CA ARG A 38 12.51 -2.74 -10.13
C ARG A 38 11.30 -1.92 -10.56
N THR A 39 10.38 -2.50 -11.34
CA THR A 39 9.17 -1.80 -11.78
C THR A 39 8.28 -1.44 -10.59
N PHE A 40 8.11 -2.38 -9.65
CA PHE A 40 7.39 -2.11 -8.41
C PHE A 40 8.12 -1.10 -7.52
N ALA A 41 9.45 -1.18 -7.42
CA ALA A 41 10.23 -0.21 -6.66
C ALA A 41 10.03 1.22 -7.19
N TRP A 42 10.09 1.43 -8.51
CA TRP A 42 9.86 2.74 -9.12
C TRP A 42 8.43 3.23 -8.92
N ALA A 43 7.45 2.35 -9.09
CA ALA A 43 6.06 2.70 -8.87
C ALA A 43 5.80 3.09 -7.40
N TYR A 44 6.39 2.38 -6.44
CA TYR A 44 6.21 2.64 -5.00
C TYR A 44 6.72 4.03 -4.59
N GLU A 45 7.74 4.55 -5.25
CA GLU A 45 8.22 5.93 -5.01
C GLU A 45 7.26 7.00 -5.54
N GLY A 46 6.47 6.69 -6.58
CA GLY A 46 5.49 7.61 -7.16
C GLY A 46 4.06 7.46 -6.61
N MET A 47 3.73 6.33 -6.01
CA MET A 47 2.39 6.04 -5.48
C MET A 47 1.93 7.00 -4.36
N PRO A 48 2.80 7.47 -3.43
CA PRO A 48 2.41 8.43 -2.38
C PRO A 48 1.90 9.79 -2.88
N TYR A 49 2.11 10.11 -4.16
CA TYR A 49 1.55 11.32 -4.77
C TYR A 49 0.03 11.23 -4.98
N PHE A 50 -0.53 10.02 -5.02
CA PHE A 50 -1.96 9.76 -5.11
C PHE A 50 -2.58 9.70 -3.72
N LYS A 51 -2.74 10.87 -3.09
CA LYS A 51 -3.30 10.96 -1.73
C LYS A 51 -4.69 10.32 -1.64
N PRO A 52 -5.00 9.57 -0.56
CA PRO A 52 -4.23 9.40 0.67
C PRO A 52 -3.38 8.11 0.69
N TYR A 53 -2.98 7.59 -0.46
CA TYR A 53 -2.23 6.33 -0.57
C TYR A 53 -0.81 6.47 0.01
N GLU A 54 -0.36 5.48 0.78
CA GLU A 54 0.93 5.48 1.44
C GLU A 54 1.60 4.11 1.35
N ILE A 55 2.92 4.11 1.15
CA ILE A 55 3.77 2.93 1.19
C ILE A 55 4.45 2.87 2.56
N PHE A 56 4.18 1.83 3.32
CA PHE A 56 4.71 1.67 4.67
C PHE A 56 6.04 0.94 4.68
N ALA A 57 6.88 1.31 5.65
CA ALA A 57 8.09 0.56 5.97
C ALA A 57 7.71 -0.83 6.53
N PRO A 58 8.49 -1.89 6.23
CA PRO A 58 8.26 -3.23 6.75
C PRO A 58 8.12 -3.31 8.27
N GLU A 59 8.89 -2.53 9.00
CA GLU A 59 8.91 -2.49 10.46
C GLU A 59 7.58 -1.96 11.00
N THR A 60 7.05 -0.90 10.39
CA THR A 60 5.76 -0.31 10.75
C THR A 60 4.62 -1.27 10.46
N SER A 61 4.60 -1.87 9.27
CA SER A 61 3.59 -2.87 8.93
C SER A 61 3.65 -4.08 9.86
N ASN A 62 4.84 -4.56 10.21
CA ASN A 62 4.99 -5.67 11.15
C ASN A 62 4.47 -5.31 12.54
N ALA A 63 4.86 -4.14 13.08
CA ALA A 63 4.41 -3.69 14.40
C ALA A 63 2.88 -3.55 14.47
N VAL A 64 2.26 -2.91 13.48
CA VAL A 64 0.80 -2.70 13.45
C VAL A 64 0.06 -4.02 13.26
N MET A 65 0.49 -4.87 12.33
CA MET A 65 -0.18 -6.15 12.08
C MET A 65 -0.02 -7.11 13.27
N SER A 66 1.11 -7.07 13.97
CA SER A 66 1.31 -7.82 15.23
C SER A 66 0.41 -7.29 16.35
N ALA A 67 0.27 -5.98 16.49
CA ALA A 67 -0.63 -5.38 17.48
C ALA A 67 -2.10 -5.76 17.21
N ILE A 68 -2.54 -5.74 15.95
CA ILE A 68 -3.90 -6.14 15.59
C ILE A 68 -4.10 -7.65 15.83
N LEU A 69 -3.10 -8.49 15.57
CA LEU A 69 -3.15 -9.91 15.93
C LEU A 69 -3.37 -10.10 17.43
N PHE A 70 -2.60 -9.41 18.27
CA PHE A 70 -2.80 -9.49 19.72
C PHE A 70 -4.18 -8.98 20.15
N TYR A 71 -4.67 -7.90 19.53
CA TYR A 71 -6.02 -7.41 19.75
C TYR A 71 -7.08 -8.48 19.42
N ASP A 72 -6.97 -9.12 18.25
CA ASP A 72 -7.93 -10.14 17.82
C ASP A 72 -7.95 -11.39 18.70
N LEU A 73 -6.80 -11.74 19.27
CA LEU A 73 -6.65 -12.91 20.15
C LEU A 73 -7.17 -12.66 21.57
N ASN A 74 -7.05 -11.43 22.07
CA ASN A 74 -7.29 -11.14 23.49
C ASN A 74 -8.58 -10.35 23.76
N ASP A 75 -9.08 -9.58 22.78
CA ASP A 75 -10.25 -8.73 22.99
C ASP A 75 -11.56 -9.46 22.62
N SER A 76 -12.50 -9.48 23.56
CA SER A 76 -13.81 -10.11 23.36
C SER A 76 -14.70 -9.38 22.34
N GLY A 77 -14.46 -8.10 22.10
CA GLY A 77 -15.15 -7.24 21.14
C GLY A 77 -14.48 -7.18 19.77
N SER A 78 -13.33 -7.84 19.57
CA SER A 78 -12.72 -7.93 18.24
C SER A 78 -13.69 -8.57 17.24
N ALA A 79 -13.66 -8.11 15.99
CA ALA A 79 -14.36 -8.75 14.88
C ALA A 79 -13.88 -10.19 14.65
N GLY A 80 -12.64 -10.52 15.01
CA GLY A 80 -12.08 -11.86 14.96
C GLY A 80 -12.69 -12.83 15.98
N ASN A 81 -13.30 -12.31 17.06
CA ASN A 81 -13.95 -13.13 18.06
C ASN A 81 -15.31 -13.64 17.53
N PRO A 82 -15.58 -14.95 17.55
CA PRO A 82 -16.83 -15.53 17.03
C PRO A 82 -18.08 -15.09 17.80
N LYS A 83 -17.93 -14.66 19.07
CA LYS A 83 -19.03 -14.17 19.89
C LYS A 83 -19.47 -12.76 19.51
N THR A 84 -18.59 -11.98 18.86
CA THR A 84 -18.93 -10.64 18.34
C THR A 84 -19.89 -10.78 17.17
N LYS A 85 -21.04 -10.08 17.22
CA LYS A 85 -21.99 -10.09 16.11
C LYS A 85 -21.49 -9.19 14.99
N LEU A 86 -21.42 -9.72 13.76
CA LEU A 86 -21.13 -8.96 12.55
C LEU A 86 -22.42 -8.87 11.71
N ASN A 87 -22.64 -7.74 11.05
CA ASN A 87 -23.79 -7.56 10.14
C ASN A 87 -23.56 -8.28 8.81
N ASN A 88 -22.31 -8.39 8.39
CA ASN A 88 -21.92 -9.15 7.21
C ASN A 88 -20.58 -9.88 7.44
N PRO A 89 -20.34 -11.05 6.83
CA PRO A 89 -19.10 -11.80 7.04
C PRO A 89 -17.82 -11.06 6.61
N ASN A 90 -17.93 -10.12 5.66
CA ASN A 90 -16.78 -9.36 5.16
C ASN A 90 -16.31 -8.29 6.15
N GLU A 91 -17.11 -7.95 7.18
CA GLU A 91 -16.69 -7.08 8.26
C GLU A 91 -15.46 -7.60 9.01
N LEU A 92 -15.23 -8.92 8.98
CA LEU A 92 -14.03 -9.56 9.50
C LEU A 92 -12.73 -8.98 8.92
N PHE A 93 -12.74 -8.54 7.66
CA PHE A 93 -11.57 -7.96 6.99
C PHE A 93 -11.57 -6.43 7.03
N LYS A 94 -12.73 -5.82 7.30
CA LYS A 94 -12.93 -4.38 7.34
C LYS A 94 -12.48 -3.80 8.67
N TYR A 95 -12.95 -4.40 9.77
CA TYR A 95 -12.54 -3.99 11.11
C TYR A 95 -11.09 -4.40 11.33
N GLY A 96 -10.25 -3.47 11.79
CA GLY A 96 -8.80 -3.67 11.89
C GLY A 96 -8.04 -3.54 10.57
N GLY A 97 -8.70 -3.18 9.46
CA GLY A 97 -8.04 -3.00 8.17
C GLY A 97 -7.05 -1.83 8.15
N PHE A 98 -5.75 -2.14 8.10
CA PHE A 98 -4.67 -1.18 7.91
C PHE A 98 -4.34 -1.04 6.42
N HIS A 99 -5.25 -0.47 5.64
CA HIS A 99 -5.18 -0.52 4.17
C HIS A 99 -4.31 0.57 3.51
N GLY A 100 -3.55 1.36 4.29
CA GLY A 100 -2.61 2.37 3.77
C GLY A 100 -3.20 3.42 2.82
N GLY A 101 -4.49 3.75 2.98
CA GLY A 101 -5.17 4.71 2.11
C GLY A 101 -5.80 4.12 0.85
N THR A 102 -5.51 2.86 0.48
CA THR A 102 -6.03 2.22 -0.74
C THR A 102 -7.54 2.31 -0.89
N TRP A 103 -8.32 2.01 0.16
CA TRP A 103 -9.79 2.08 0.12
C TRP A 103 -10.36 3.49 0.06
N ARG A 104 -9.54 4.51 0.31
CA ARG A 104 -9.93 5.93 0.31
C ARG A 104 -9.37 6.67 -0.90
N CYS A 105 -8.50 6.03 -1.69
CA CYS A 105 -7.96 6.61 -2.89
C CYS A 105 -9.05 6.67 -3.96
N ALA A 106 -9.11 7.78 -4.70
CA ALA A 106 -10.05 7.94 -5.81
C ALA A 106 -9.67 7.08 -7.03
N TYR A 107 -8.43 6.59 -7.08
CA TYR A 107 -7.86 5.85 -8.20
C TYR A 107 -7.60 4.40 -7.82
N GLU A 108 -7.83 3.49 -8.76
CA GLU A 108 -7.46 2.08 -8.60
C GLU A 108 -5.93 1.94 -8.65
N VAL A 109 -5.39 0.98 -7.89
CA VAL A 109 -3.93 0.74 -7.82
C VAL A 109 -3.33 0.48 -9.20
N ASP A 110 -4.06 -0.24 -10.05
CA ASP A 110 -3.61 -0.56 -11.41
C ASP A 110 -3.57 0.70 -12.30
N SER A 111 -4.46 1.68 -12.06
CA SER A 111 -4.52 2.92 -12.86
C SER A 111 -3.39 3.90 -12.55
N ILE A 112 -2.79 3.83 -11.35
CA ILE A 112 -1.75 4.77 -10.92
C ILE A 112 -0.34 4.25 -11.14
N GLY A 113 -0.17 2.97 -11.49
CA GLY A 113 1.15 2.32 -11.57
C GLY A 113 2.09 2.99 -12.57
N GLU A 114 1.65 3.13 -13.83
CA GLU A 114 2.46 3.75 -14.89
C GLU A 114 2.74 5.22 -14.60
N ALA A 115 1.71 5.97 -14.18
CA ALA A 115 1.85 7.38 -13.80
C ALA A 115 2.84 7.57 -12.64
N SER A 116 2.85 6.66 -11.66
CA SER A 116 3.80 6.68 -10.55
C SER A 116 5.25 6.50 -11.03
N VAL A 117 5.48 5.60 -11.98
CA VAL A 117 6.81 5.42 -12.59
C VAL A 117 7.25 6.68 -13.35
N PHE A 118 6.34 7.31 -14.10
CA PHE A 118 6.63 8.58 -14.77
C PHE A 118 6.97 9.70 -13.77
N ILE A 119 6.23 9.80 -12.66
CA ILE A 119 6.53 10.76 -11.58
C ILE A 119 7.94 10.51 -11.02
N TYR A 120 8.30 9.24 -10.76
CA TYR A 120 9.63 8.88 -10.26
C TYR A 120 10.75 9.34 -11.21
N PHE A 121 10.69 8.95 -12.49
CA PHE A 121 11.72 9.33 -13.46
C PHE A 121 11.72 10.82 -13.79
N GLY A 122 10.55 11.45 -13.80
CA GLY A 122 10.43 12.89 -13.95
C GLY A 122 11.22 13.63 -12.87
N ARG A 123 11.08 13.22 -11.60
CA ARG A 123 11.84 13.80 -10.48
C ARG A 123 13.34 13.52 -10.59
N LEU A 124 13.72 12.34 -11.04
CA LEU A 124 15.14 12.01 -11.27
C LEU A 124 15.75 12.88 -12.38
N ALA A 125 14.97 13.19 -13.43
CA ALA A 125 15.40 13.98 -14.57
C ALA A 125 15.41 15.50 -14.31
N MET A 126 14.56 16.01 -13.42
CA MET A 126 14.43 17.45 -13.09
C MET A 126 15.76 18.21 -12.93
N PRO A 127 16.74 17.75 -12.12
CA PRO A 127 18.00 18.47 -11.97
C PRO A 127 18.81 18.53 -13.27
N TYR A 128 18.77 17.47 -14.08
CA TYR A 128 19.49 17.42 -15.36
C TYR A 128 18.88 18.35 -16.40
N VAL A 129 17.55 18.47 -16.43
CA VAL A 129 16.86 19.44 -17.30
C VAL A 129 17.27 20.87 -16.96
N GLY A 130 17.37 21.20 -15.66
CA GLY A 130 17.84 22.51 -15.21
C GLY A 130 19.27 22.81 -15.63
N ILE A 131 20.18 21.85 -15.47
CA ILE A 131 21.58 21.99 -15.89
C ILE A 131 21.68 22.17 -17.41
N MET A 132 20.95 21.37 -18.20
CA MET A 132 20.94 21.48 -19.66
C MET A 132 20.38 22.82 -20.13
N ALA A 133 19.28 23.29 -19.53
CA ALA A 133 18.71 24.60 -19.85
C ALA A 133 19.70 25.74 -19.55
N ALA A 134 20.37 25.70 -18.40
CA ALA A 134 21.39 26.68 -18.05
C ALA A 134 22.58 26.66 -19.02
N ALA A 135 23.04 25.47 -19.43
CA ALA A 135 24.11 25.31 -20.41
C ALA A 135 23.72 25.88 -21.78
N VAL A 136 22.50 25.61 -22.25
CA VAL A 136 21.99 26.16 -23.52
C VAL A 136 21.93 27.69 -23.47
N VAL A 137 21.44 28.27 -22.38
CA VAL A 137 21.40 29.74 -22.19
C VAL A 137 22.82 30.32 -22.18
N ALA A 138 23.76 29.69 -21.47
CA ALA A 138 25.15 30.15 -21.40
C ALA A 138 25.85 30.11 -22.77
N VAL A 139 25.64 29.04 -23.54
CA VAL A 139 26.17 28.92 -24.91
C VAL A 139 25.53 29.94 -25.83
N GLY A 140 24.21 30.13 -25.77
CA GLY A 140 23.51 31.14 -26.55
C GLY A 140 23.97 32.57 -26.25
N ALA A 141 24.16 32.91 -24.97
CA ALA A 141 24.69 34.21 -24.56
C ALA A 141 26.11 34.45 -25.10
N LYS A 142 26.96 33.41 -25.12
CA LYS A 142 28.32 33.50 -25.68
C LYS A 142 28.35 33.63 -27.20
N LEU A 143 27.34 33.14 -27.92
CA LEU A 143 27.27 33.22 -29.38
C LEU A 143 26.64 34.54 -29.89
N MET A 144 25.92 35.27 -29.05
CA MET A 144 25.24 36.53 -29.39
C MET A 144 25.99 37.80 -28.91
N GLY A 145 27.10 37.64 -28.19
CA GLY A 145 28.02 38.72 -27.81
C GLY A 145 29.37 38.54 -28.47
#